data_AF-A0A9R0X5Y8-F1
#
_entry.id   AF-A0A9R0X5Y8-F1
#
_cell.length_a   1.000
_cell.length_b   1.000
_cell.length_c   1.000
_cell.angle_alpha   90.00
_cell.angle_beta   90.00
_cell.angle_gamma   90.00
#
_symmetry.space_group_name_H-M   'P 1'
#
loop_
_entity.id
_entity.type
_entity.pdbx_description
1 polymer ?
#
loop_
_entity_poly.entity_id
_entity_poly.type
_entity_poly.pdbx_seq_one_letter_code
_entity_poly.pdbx_strand_id
1 'polypeptide(L)'
;MWGRHYWGARRPSDGAAGAEAGGGVVVMFAWLSSQERHVRAYVDLYAALGWACLVCHSDFITLFMPEKAAVLADRVLTELVKELNIRPVPVVFASFSGGPKGCTYKVLQLIQRRCKGQLSLDDYQLVRDCVCGQIYDSSPVDFVSDLGTRFLLHPSVLKMPEPPRVLSWMTRGIASGLDTLFIGKFEAQRKEYWETLYSSVHVGPILIFCSEDDELAPCSAVQNFGRRLLELGGDVNLVKWHSSPHVGTLQASH
;
A
#
# COMPACT_ATOMS: atom_id res chain seq x y z
N MET A 1 2.40 -7.48 -17.19
CA MET A 1 2.97 -6.45 -16.29
C MET A 1 2.52 -6.82 -14.87
N TRP A 2 3.27 -6.53 -13.81
CA TRP A 2 3.00 -6.96 -12.42
C TRP A 2 2.97 -5.74 -11.49
N GLY A 3 2.24 -4.71 -11.92
CA GLY A 3 2.15 -3.40 -11.31
C GLY A 3 2.81 -2.31 -12.13
N ARG A 4 2.38 -1.07 -11.87
CA ARG A 4 2.83 0.15 -12.55
C ARG A 4 2.83 1.33 -11.58
N HIS A 5 3.58 2.35 -11.91
CA HIS A 5 3.58 3.62 -11.19
C HIS A 5 3.62 4.78 -12.18
N TYR A 6 3.11 5.94 -11.76
CA TYR A 6 3.15 7.17 -12.53
C TYR A 6 2.97 8.38 -11.60
N TRP A 7 3.32 9.56 -12.09
CA TRP A 7 3.01 10.82 -11.43
C TRP A 7 1.60 11.27 -11.82
N GLY A 8 0.69 11.31 -10.85
CA GLY A 8 -0.70 11.73 -11.07
C GLY A 8 -0.88 13.25 -11.10
N ALA A 9 -0.16 13.94 -10.23
CA ALA A 9 -0.01 15.39 -10.23
C ALA A 9 1.44 15.72 -9.91
N ARG A 10 2.05 16.60 -10.70
CA ARG A 10 3.38 17.15 -10.43
C ARG A 10 3.24 18.58 -9.96
N ARG A 11 4.20 19.06 -9.16
CA ARG A 11 4.28 20.49 -8.86
C ARG A 11 4.38 21.26 -10.18
N PRO A 12 3.71 22.42 -10.30
CA PRO A 12 4.02 23.35 -11.37
C PRO A 12 5.52 23.66 -11.32
N SER A 13 6.21 23.45 -12.44
CA SER A 13 7.59 23.94 -12.61
C SER A 13 7.60 25.45 -12.42
N ASP A 14 8.57 25.95 -11.64
CA ASP A 14 8.75 27.35 -11.24
C ASP A 14 8.25 28.36 -12.30
N GLY A 15 7.20 29.11 -11.95
CA GLY A 15 6.59 30.11 -12.83
C GLY A 15 5.28 30.73 -12.34
N ALA A 16 4.56 30.08 -11.42
CA ALA A 16 3.40 30.68 -10.76
C ALA A 16 3.81 31.25 -9.38
N ALA A 17 4.42 32.43 -9.41
CA ALA A 17 4.64 33.24 -8.22
C ALA A 17 3.28 33.58 -7.58
N GLY A 18 2.97 32.98 -6.43
CA GLY A 18 1.74 33.32 -5.69
C GLY A 18 1.34 32.41 -4.54
N ALA A 19 1.91 31.21 -4.40
CA ALA A 19 1.63 30.37 -3.23
C ALA A 19 2.93 29.95 -2.55
N GLU A 20 3.13 30.41 -1.32
CA GLU A 20 4.07 29.83 -0.34
C GLU A 20 3.66 28.39 0.04
N ALA A 21 3.53 27.49 -0.94
CA ALA A 21 3.16 26.11 -0.67
C ALA A 21 4.43 25.30 -0.37
N GLY A 22 4.70 25.08 0.91
CA GLY A 22 5.62 24.05 1.42
C GLY A 22 5.15 22.64 1.08
N GLY A 23 4.96 22.34 -0.21
CA GLY A 23 4.38 21.09 -0.68
C GLY A 23 5.31 19.90 -0.43
N GLY A 24 4.74 18.69 -0.42
CA GLY A 24 5.48 17.43 -0.33
C GLY A 24 5.10 16.45 -1.44
N VAL A 25 5.44 15.18 -1.26
CA VAL A 25 5.04 14.07 -2.14
C VAL A 25 4.18 13.09 -1.35
N VAL A 26 3.01 12.77 -1.87
CA VAL A 26 2.23 11.60 -1.42
C VAL A 26 2.53 10.44 -2.35
N VAL A 27 3.12 9.37 -1.81
CA VAL A 27 3.25 8.09 -2.52
C VAL A 27 2.00 7.27 -2.22
N MET A 28 1.14 7.11 -3.22
CA MET A 28 -0.14 6.43 -3.09
C MET A 28 -0.02 4.98 -3.54
N PHE A 29 -0.20 4.04 -2.61
CA PHE A 29 -0.27 2.61 -2.90
C PHE A 29 -1.72 2.20 -3.03
N ALA A 30 -2.19 2.23 -4.27
CA ALA A 30 -3.57 1.94 -4.61
C ALA A 30 -3.93 0.47 -4.33
N TRP A 31 -5.22 0.23 -4.13
CA TRP A 31 -5.74 -1.10 -3.88
C TRP A 31 -5.58 -2.00 -5.10
N LEU A 32 -5.78 -3.29 -4.87
CA LEU A 32 -5.59 -4.32 -5.88
C LEU A 32 -6.45 -4.07 -7.12
N SER A 33 -5.82 -4.19 -8.30
CA SER A 33 -6.50 -4.07 -9.61
C SER A 33 -7.20 -2.72 -9.85
N SER A 34 -6.84 -1.70 -9.08
CA SER A 34 -7.28 -0.33 -9.31
C SER A 34 -6.77 0.23 -10.65
N GLN A 35 -7.54 1.16 -11.23
CA GLN A 35 -7.18 1.92 -12.42
C GLN A 35 -6.98 3.39 -12.06
N GLU A 36 -6.38 4.18 -12.94
CA GLU A 36 -6.08 5.60 -12.66
C GLU A 36 -7.35 6.39 -12.31
N ARG A 37 -8.43 6.15 -13.06
CA ARG A 37 -9.75 6.76 -12.79
C ARG A 37 -10.28 6.48 -11.38
N HIS A 38 -9.87 5.38 -10.76
CA HIS A 38 -10.35 5.01 -9.44
C HIS A 38 -9.66 5.83 -8.33
N VAL A 39 -8.40 6.23 -8.54
CA VAL A 39 -7.63 7.02 -7.57
C VAL A 39 -7.63 8.52 -7.86
N ARG A 40 -8.23 8.93 -8.98
CA ARG A 40 -8.23 10.32 -9.46
C ARG A 40 -8.71 11.32 -8.42
N ALA A 41 -9.82 11.04 -7.73
CA ALA A 41 -10.35 11.94 -6.70
C ALA A 41 -9.35 12.19 -5.55
N TYR A 42 -8.58 11.17 -5.16
CA TYR A 42 -7.52 11.29 -4.15
C TYR A 42 -6.32 12.09 -4.68
N VAL A 43 -5.92 11.85 -5.94
CA VAL A 43 -4.86 12.63 -6.60
C VAL A 43 -5.26 14.10 -6.67
N ASP A 44 -6.49 14.40 -7.11
CA ASP A 44 -7.01 15.76 -7.23
C ASP A 44 -7.08 16.43 -5.84
N LEU A 45 -7.49 15.70 -4.80
CA LEU A 45 -7.50 16.18 -3.41
C LEU A 45 -6.09 16.60 -2.95
N TYR A 46 -5.10 15.71 -3.07
CA TYR A 46 -3.73 16.02 -2.64
C TYR A 46 -3.10 17.13 -3.48
N ALA A 47 -3.37 17.15 -4.78
CA ALA A 47 -2.91 18.21 -5.69
C ALA A 47 -3.49 19.57 -5.30
N ALA A 48 -4.79 19.63 -4.95
CA ALA A 48 -5.44 20.85 -4.46
C ALA A 48 -4.83 21.35 -3.15
N LEU A 49 -4.27 20.46 -2.33
CA LEU A 49 -3.50 20.78 -1.12
C LEU A 49 -2.02 21.13 -1.41
N GLY A 50 -1.61 21.15 -2.67
CA GLY A 50 -0.24 21.50 -3.08
C GLY A 50 0.76 20.34 -3.03
N TRP A 51 0.30 19.10 -2.92
CA TRP A 51 1.15 17.90 -2.88
C TRP A 51 1.26 17.24 -4.26
N ALA A 52 2.46 16.78 -4.59
CA ALA A 52 2.66 15.92 -5.76
C ALA A 52 2.25 14.48 -5.42
N CYS A 53 1.74 13.74 -6.40
CA CYS A 53 1.29 12.37 -6.19
C CYS A 53 2.07 11.39 -7.06
N LEU A 54 2.82 10.49 -6.41
CA LEU A 54 3.41 9.32 -7.05
C LEU A 54 2.50 8.11 -6.78
N VAL A 55 1.76 7.68 -7.79
CA VAL A 55 0.78 6.60 -7.66
C VAL A 55 1.41 5.28 -8.05
N CYS A 56 1.20 4.25 -7.22
CA CYS A 56 1.58 2.86 -7.45
C CYS A 56 0.34 1.97 -7.49
N HIS A 57 0.14 1.28 -8.60
CA HIS A 57 -0.88 0.24 -8.74
C HIS A 57 -0.21 -1.13 -8.63
N SER A 58 -0.71 -1.92 -7.68
CA SER A 58 -0.31 -3.31 -7.49
C SER A 58 -1.24 -4.26 -8.24
N ASP A 59 -0.66 -5.28 -8.88
CA ASP A 59 -1.40 -6.34 -9.55
C ASP A 59 -1.52 -7.57 -8.64
N PHE A 60 -2.47 -8.46 -8.94
CA PHE A 60 -2.75 -9.67 -8.17
C PHE A 60 -1.50 -10.50 -7.86
N ILE A 61 -0.58 -10.59 -8.84
CA ILE A 61 0.66 -11.35 -8.70
C ILE A 61 1.54 -10.82 -7.55
N THR A 62 1.55 -9.51 -7.31
CA THR A 62 2.40 -8.89 -6.26
C THR A 62 1.96 -9.27 -4.84
N LEU A 63 0.69 -9.63 -4.64
CA LEU A 63 0.19 -10.06 -3.33
C LEU A 63 0.79 -11.41 -2.90
N PHE A 64 1.07 -12.28 -3.86
CA PHE A 64 1.47 -13.67 -3.61
C PHE A 64 2.94 -13.96 -3.96
N MET A 65 3.60 -13.07 -4.71
CA MET A 65 5.01 -13.15 -5.07
C MET A 65 5.79 -11.97 -4.48
N PRO A 66 6.37 -12.13 -3.27
CA PRO A 66 7.12 -11.07 -2.59
C PRO A 66 8.25 -10.48 -3.43
N GLU A 67 8.87 -11.28 -4.30
CA GLU A 67 9.93 -10.83 -5.21
C GLU A 67 9.39 -9.82 -6.23
N LYS A 68 8.15 -10.01 -6.70
CA LYS A 68 7.49 -9.06 -7.62
C LYS A 68 7.07 -7.78 -6.90
N ALA A 69 6.58 -7.90 -5.66
CA ALA A 69 6.31 -6.73 -4.81
C ALA A 69 7.59 -5.93 -4.53
N ALA A 70 8.74 -6.60 -4.30
CA ALA A 70 10.03 -5.95 -4.10
C ALA A 70 10.49 -5.19 -5.35
N VAL A 71 10.40 -5.80 -6.53
CA VAL A 71 10.73 -5.12 -7.80
C VAL A 71 9.82 -3.91 -8.03
N LEU A 72 8.53 -3.99 -7.69
CA LEU A 72 7.63 -2.84 -7.79
C LEU A 72 8.01 -1.73 -6.79
N ALA A 73 8.35 -2.09 -5.56
CA ALA A 73 8.81 -1.17 -4.53
C ALA A 73 10.11 -0.46 -4.92
N ASP A 74 11.10 -1.18 -5.44
CA ASP A 74 12.35 -0.61 -5.97
C ASP A 74 12.07 0.44 -7.06
N ARG A 75 11.15 0.13 -7.98
CA ARG A 75 10.76 1.05 -9.07
C ARG A 75 10.11 2.33 -8.53
N VAL A 76 9.22 2.21 -7.55
CA VAL A 76 8.59 3.36 -6.89
C VAL A 76 9.64 4.22 -6.17
N LEU A 77 10.52 3.59 -5.39
CA LEU A 77 11.59 4.29 -4.69
C LEU A 77 12.58 4.96 -5.65
N THR A 78 12.89 4.33 -6.78
CA THR A 78 13.75 4.90 -7.82
C THR A 78 13.17 6.19 -8.37
N GLU A 79 11.86 6.22 -8.67
CA GLU A 79 11.20 7.45 -9.12
C GLU A 79 11.10 8.51 -8.03
N LEU A 80 10.84 8.11 -6.79
CA LEU A 80 10.81 9.04 -5.66
C LEU A 80 12.18 9.69 -5.42
N VAL A 81 13.25 8.91 -5.45
CA VAL A 81 14.63 9.38 -5.25
C VAL A 81 15.03 10.41 -6.31
N LYS A 82 14.57 10.27 -7.56
CA LYS A 82 14.79 11.28 -8.60
C LYS A 82 14.22 12.65 -8.19
N GLU A 83 13.03 12.69 -7.61
CA GLU A 83 12.41 13.92 -7.11
C GLU A 83 13.16 14.45 -5.89
N LEU A 84 13.50 13.59 -4.93
CA LEU A 84 14.16 13.99 -3.68
C LEU A 84 15.62 14.46 -3.90
N ASN A 85 16.31 13.95 -4.92
CA ASN A 85 17.64 14.42 -5.29
C ASN A 85 17.62 15.82 -5.92
N ILE A 86 16.51 16.25 -6.52
CA ILE A 86 16.34 17.63 -6.97
C ILE A 86 16.14 18.53 -5.75
N ARG A 87 15.21 18.12 -4.88
CA ARG A 87 14.94 18.81 -3.62
C ARG A 87 14.33 17.85 -2.60
N PRO A 88 14.97 17.63 -1.44
CA PRO A 88 14.36 16.89 -0.34
C PRO A 88 13.09 17.61 0.13
N VAL A 89 11.98 16.88 0.21
CA VAL A 89 10.67 17.40 0.59
C VAL A 89 9.94 16.37 1.44
N PRO A 90 8.96 16.78 2.27
CA PRO A 90 8.18 15.83 3.06
C PRO A 90 7.50 14.78 2.20
N VAL A 91 7.56 13.51 2.64
CA VAL A 91 6.95 12.37 1.96
C VAL A 91 5.93 11.69 2.86
N VAL A 92 4.72 11.46 2.35
CA VAL A 92 3.69 10.66 3.02
C VAL A 92 3.43 9.39 2.23
N PHE A 93 3.39 8.25 2.90
CA PHE A 93 2.93 6.99 2.29
C PHE A 93 1.46 6.79 2.58
N ALA A 94 0.62 6.81 1.53
CA ALA A 94 -0.81 6.59 1.65
C ALA A 94 -1.19 5.25 1.01
N SER A 95 -1.70 4.33 1.81
CA SER A 95 -1.99 2.96 1.39
C SER A 95 -3.45 2.61 1.55
N PHE A 96 -4.02 2.00 0.51
CA PHE A 96 -5.45 1.75 0.41
C PHE A 96 -5.71 0.24 0.30
N SER A 97 -6.59 -0.30 1.15
CA SER A 97 -7.01 -1.72 1.13
C SER A 97 -5.82 -2.69 1.04
N GLY A 98 -5.66 -3.39 -0.09
CA GLY A 98 -4.55 -4.31 -0.32
C GLY A 98 -3.22 -3.69 -0.76
N GLY A 99 -3.16 -2.37 -0.92
CA GLY A 99 -1.94 -1.62 -1.24
C GLY A 99 -0.75 -1.95 -0.33
N PRO A 100 -0.92 -2.07 1.00
CA PRO A 100 0.16 -2.46 1.89
C PRO A 100 0.81 -3.80 1.53
N LYS A 101 0.01 -4.84 1.24
CA LYS A 101 0.50 -6.16 0.87
C LYS A 101 1.05 -6.20 -0.56
N GLY A 102 0.48 -5.42 -1.46
CA GLY A 102 0.94 -5.36 -2.86
C GLY A 102 2.28 -4.66 -3.04
N CYS A 103 2.59 -3.65 -2.22
CA CYS A 103 3.84 -2.89 -2.39
C CYS A 103 4.37 -2.21 -1.13
N THR A 104 3.54 -1.54 -0.32
CA THR A 104 4.03 -0.66 0.77
C THR A 104 4.92 -1.39 1.76
N TYR A 105 4.59 -2.62 2.15
CA TYR A 105 5.44 -3.35 3.11
C TYR A 105 6.85 -3.58 2.56
N LYS A 106 7.01 -3.83 1.25
CA LYS A 106 8.35 -3.96 0.65
C LYS A 106 9.06 -2.61 0.57
N VAL A 107 8.34 -1.52 0.32
CA VAL A 107 8.92 -0.16 0.43
C VAL A 107 9.46 0.08 1.84
N LEU A 108 8.67 -0.24 2.88
CA LEU A 108 9.09 -0.12 4.28
C LEU A 108 10.32 -0.99 4.59
N GLN A 109 10.33 -2.25 4.16
CA GLN A 109 11.49 -3.12 4.35
C GLN A 109 12.76 -2.56 3.68
N LEU A 110 12.65 -2.01 2.47
CA LEU A 110 13.77 -1.45 1.73
C LEU A 110 14.35 -0.23 2.46
N ILE A 111 13.52 0.76 2.83
CA ILE A 111 14.00 1.97 3.52
C ILE A 111 14.47 1.69 4.96
N GLN A 112 14.01 0.60 5.57
CA GLN A 112 14.49 0.10 6.86
C GLN A 112 15.68 -0.86 6.73
N ARG A 113 16.18 -1.09 5.51
CA ARG A 113 17.32 -1.98 5.21
C ARG A 113 17.11 -3.44 5.69
N ARG A 114 15.84 -3.88 5.75
CA ARG A 114 15.43 -5.23 6.14
C ARG A 114 15.41 -6.22 4.96
N CYS A 115 15.52 -5.73 3.73
CA CYS A 115 15.68 -6.58 2.55
C CYS A 115 16.63 -5.93 1.52
N LYS A 116 17.07 -6.72 0.54
CA LYS A 116 17.93 -6.25 -0.55
C LYS A 116 17.08 -5.59 -1.63
N GLY A 117 17.52 -4.44 -2.12
CA GLY A 117 16.96 -3.78 -3.31
C GLY A 117 18.06 -3.20 -4.19
N GLN A 118 17.68 -2.36 -5.14
CA GLN A 118 18.56 -1.89 -6.22
C GLN A 118 19.22 -0.54 -5.95
N LEU A 119 18.67 0.27 -5.04
CA LEU A 119 19.19 1.59 -4.72
C LEU A 119 20.37 1.55 -3.74
N SER A 120 21.11 2.66 -3.67
CA SER A 120 22.22 2.80 -2.72
C SER A 120 21.70 2.95 -1.28
N LEU A 121 22.58 2.75 -0.30
CA LEU A 121 22.24 2.95 1.12
C LEU A 121 21.87 4.41 1.44
N ASP A 122 22.48 5.35 0.71
CA ASP A 122 22.24 6.78 0.85
C ASP A 122 20.88 7.15 0.25
N ASP A 123 20.48 6.56 -0.87
CA ASP A 123 19.14 6.75 -1.45
C ASP A 123 18.02 6.29 -0.50
N TYR A 124 18.20 5.11 0.13
CA TYR A 124 17.23 4.64 1.12
C TYR A 124 17.18 5.54 2.35
N GLN A 125 18.34 6.06 2.78
CA GLN A 125 18.42 7.00 3.89
C GLN A 125 17.73 8.32 3.55
N LEU A 126 17.97 8.87 2.36
CA LEU A 126 17.32 10.08 1.86
C LEU A 126 15.79 9.94 1.89
N VAL A 127 15.27 8.83 1.37
CA VAL A 127 13.82 8.58 1.43
C VAL A 127 13.36 8.52 2.88
N ARG A 128 14.03 7.73 3.72
CA ARG A 128 13.68 7.56 5.14
C ARG A 128 13.62 8.90 5.88
N ASP A 129 14.59 9.77 5.66
CA ASP A 129 14.68 11.08 6.32
C ASP A 129 13.62 12.07 5.81
N CYS A 130 13.10 11.86 4.60
CA CYS A 130 12.02 12.65 4.04
C CYS A 130 10.62 12.17 4.46
N VAL A 131 10.46 10.91 4.89
CA VAL A 131 9.13 10.40 5.29
C VAL A 131 8.66 11.09 6.57
N CYS A 132 7.50 11.75 6.48
CA CYS A 132 6.89 12.50 7.57
C CYS A 132 5.56 11.90 8.05
N GLY A 133 5.09 10.81 7.46
CA GLY A 133 3.86 10.15 7.90
C GLY A 133 3.40 8.99 7.03
N GLN A 134 2.47 8.22 7.57
CA GLN A 134 1.81 7.09 6.92
C GLN A 134 0.29 7.23 7.06
N ILE A 135 -0.44 6.88 6.00
CA ILE A 135 -1.90 6.84 5.97
C ILE A 135 -2.34 5.45 5.55
N TYR A 136 -3.26 4.86 6.29
CA TYR A 136 -3.90 3.58 5.98
C TYR A 136 -5.40 3.80 5.87
N ASP A 137 -5.98 3.54 4.71
CA ASP A 137 -7.43 3.67 4.47
C ASP A 137 -8.01 2.30 4.09
N SER A 138 -9.04 1.86 4.83
CA SER A 138 -9.59 0.50 4.79
C SER A 138 -8.48 -0.58 4.82
N SER A 139 -7.46 -0.39 5.64
CA SER A 139 -6.26 -1.22 5.65
C SER A 139 -5.55 -1.19 7.01
N PRO A 140 -4.64 -2.14 7.32
CA PRO A 140 -4.23 -3.30 6.52
C PRO A 140 -5.29 -4.41 6.48
N VAL A 141 -5.43 -5.03 5.31
CA VAL A 141 -6.23 -6.25 5.14
C VAL A 141 -5.42 -7.48 5.60
N ASP A 142 -6.03 -8.37 6.38
CA ASP A 142 -5.44 -9.67 6.69
C ASP A 142 -5.74 -10.65 5.56
N PHE A 143 -4.76 -10.82 4.67
CA PHE A 143 -4.91 -11.72 3.53
C PHE A 143 -5.01 -13.19 3.93
N VAL A 144 -4.55 -13.55 5.13
CA VAL A 144 -4.26 -14.93 5.50
C VAL A 144 -5.19 -15.46 6.58
N SER A 145 -5.80 -14.60 7.42
CA SER A 145 -6.84 -15.06 8.36
C SER A 145 -8.06 -15.66 7.66
N ASP A 146 -8.19 -15.48 6.33
CA ASP A 146 -9.19 -16.08 5.44
C ASP A 146 -8.62 -16.50 4.06
N LEU A 147 -7.35 -16.96 4.01
CA LEU A 147 -6.69 -17.39 2.76
C LEU A 147 -7.35 -18.66 2.20
N GLY A 148 -8.12 -18.67 1.11
CA GLY A 148 -8.44 -17.57 0.20
C GLY A 148 -9.90 -17.57 -0.24
N THR A 149 -10.83 -18.22 0.47
CA THR A 149 -12.23 -18.32 0.01
C THR A 149 -12.92 -16.97 -0.05
N ARG A 150 -12.88 -16.11 0.98
CA ARG A 150 -13.65 -14.85 0.91
C ARG A 150 -13.12 -13.84 -0.09
N PHE A 151 -11.79 -13.72 -0.22
CA PHE A 151 -11.18 -12.81 -1.19
C PHE A 151 -11.25 -13.34 -2.63
N LEU A 152 -11.10 -14.66 -2.84
CA LEU A 152 -11.29 -15.28 -4.17
C LEU A 152 -12.76 -15.32 -4.60
N LEU A 153 -13.69 -15.41 -3.65
CA LEU A 153 -15.13 -15.43 -3.90
C LEU A 153 -15.75 -14.03 -3.93
N HIS A 154 -14.99 -12.97 -3.64
CA HIS A 154 -15.54 -11.62 -3.70
C HIS A 154 -15.90 -11.28 -5.15
N PRO A 155 -17.10 -10.73 -5.43
CA PRO A 155 -17.56 -10.45 -6.79
C PRO A 155 -16.59 -9.58 -7.60
N SER A 156 -15.84 -8.68 -6.96
CA SER A 156 -14.83 -7.84 -7.61
C SER A 156 -13.58 -8.60 -8.09
N VAL A 157 -13.27 -9.76 -7.50
CA VAL A 157 -12.18 -10.65 -7.92
C VAL A 157 -12.68 -11.69 -8.93
N LEU A 158 -13.90 -12.21 -8.72
CA LEU A 158 -14.56 -13.14 -9.66
C LEU A 158 -14.94 -12.49 -11.00
N LYS A 159 -15.16 -11.17 -11.05
CA LYS A 159 -15.44 -10.42 -12.29
C LYS A 159 -14.19 -10.13 -13.13
N MET A 160 -13.02 -10.68 -12.78
CA MET A 160 -11.84 -10.60 -13.65
C MET A 160 -12.07 -11.49 -14.89
N PRO A 161 -11.97 -10.94 -16.12
CA PRO A 161 -12.23 -11.70 -17.35
C PRO A 161 -11.28 -12.88 -17.58
N GLU A 162 -10.10 -12.88 -16.92
CA GLU A 162 -9.22 -14.04 -16.83
C GLU A 162 -8.66 -14.16 -15.40
N PRO A 163 -8.98 -15.23 -14.64
CA PRO A 163 -8.28 -15.50 -13.39
C PRO A 163 -6.78 -15.70 -13.69
N PRO A 164 -5.85 -15.04 -12.95
CA PRO A 164 -4.43 -15.15 -13.22
C PRO A 164 -3.97 -16.62 -13.22
N ARG A 165 -3.08 -17.02 -14.13
CA ARG A 165 -2.50 -18.38 -14.17
C ARG A 165 -1.93 -18.85 -12.81
N VAL A 166 -1.53 -17.91 -11.96
CA VAL A 166 -1.11 -18.14 -10.57
C VAL A 166 -2.23 -18.75 -9.71
N LEU A 167 -3.47 -18.33 -9.92
CA LEU A 167 -4.63 -18.93 -9.26
C LEU A 167 -4.78 -20.40 -9.65
N SER A 168 -4.53 -20.75 -10.91
CA SER A 168 -4.53 -22.15 -11.37
C SER A 168 -3.39 -22.99 -10.79
N TRP A 169 -2.25 -22.39 -10.44
CA TRP A 169 -1.18 -23.07 -9.71
C TRP A 169 -1.51 -23.26 -8.23
N MET A 170 -2.14 -22.27 -7.59
CA MET A 170 -2.61 -22.40 -6.21
C MET A 170 -3.68 -23.49 -6.10
N THR A 171 -4.67 -23.51 -6.98
CA THR A 171 -5.71 -24.55 -6.95
C THR A 171 -5.18 -25.94 -7.26
N ARG A 172 -4.18 -26.07 -8.14
CA ARG A 172 -3.50 -27.35 -8.40
C ARG A 172 -2.61 -27.81 -7.24
N GLY A 173 -1.91 -26.89 -6.58
CA GLY A 173 -1.07 -27.20 -5.42
C GLY A 173 -1.89 -27.67 -4.22
N ILE A 174 -3.10 -27.10 -4.06
CA ILE A 174 -4.08 -27.55 -3.06
C ILE A 174 -4.64 -28.92 -3.42
N ALA A 175 -4.98 -29.15 -4.69
CA ALA A 175 -5.48 -30.45 -5.14
C ALA A 175 -4.43 -31.58 -5.11
N SER A 176 -3.12 -31.27 -5.03
CA SER A 176 -2.03 -32.24 -5.16
C SER A 176 -1.35 -32.65 -3.84
N GLY A 177 -1.88 -32.27 -2.67
CA GLY A 177 -1.31 -32.67 -1.37
C GLY A 177 -0.02 -31.96 -0.95
N LEU A 178 0.32 -30.82 -1.59
CA LEU A 178 1.41 -29.93 -1.18
C LEU A 178 0.95 -28.85 -0.16
N ASP A 179 -0.28 -28.98 0.35
CA ASP A 179 -0.97 -28.01 1.19
C ASP A 179 -0.14 -27.51 2.36
N THR A 180 0.51 -28.40 3.11
CA THR A 180 1.29 -28.03 4.31
C THR A 180 2.47 -27.12 3.99
N LEU A 181 3.15 -27.32 2.86
CA LEU A 181 4.26 -26.46 2.43
C LEU A 181 3.77 -25.09 1.95
N PHE A 182 2.65 -25.06 1.23
CA PHE A 182 2.06 -23.79 0.77
C PHE A 182 1.48 -22.99 1.94
N ILE A 183 0.77 -23.65 2.87
CA ILE A 183 0.24 -23.03 4.10
C ILE A 183 1.38 -22.43 4.92
N GLY A 184 2.43 -23.19 5.20
CA GLY A 184 3.59 -22.68 5.96
C GLY A 184 4.27 -21.49 5.28
N LYS A 185 4.33 -21.49 3.93
CA LYS A 185 4.86 -20.34 3.17
C LYS A 185 3.95 -19.11 3.28
N PHE A 186 2.63 -19.26 3.17
CA PHE A 186 1.70 -18.13 3.30
C PHE A 186 1.66 -17.58 4.72
N GLU A 187 1.72 -18.44 5.74
CA GLU A 187 1.83 -18.01 7.13
C GLU A 187 3.13 -17.25 7.39
N ALA A 188 4.26 -17.72 6.86
CA ALA A 188 5.52 -16.99 6.94
C ALA A 188 5.44 -15.61 6.27
N GLN A 189 4.85 -15.54 5.08
CA GLN A 189 4.62 -14.26 4.39
C GLN A 189 3.63 -13.34 5.11
N ARG A 190 2.63 -13.90 5.81
CA ARG A 190 1.70 -13.15 6.66
C ARG A 190 2.44 -12.54 7.84
N LYS A 191 3.23 -13.36 8.54
CA LYS A 191 4.02 -12.97 9.70
C LYS A 191 5.00 -11.86 9.31
N GLU A 192 5.77 -12.07 8.23
CA GLU A 192 6.70 -11.07 7.70
C GLU A 192 5.99 -9.74 7.39
N TYR A 193 4.82 -9.81 6.75
CA TYR A 193 4.02 -8.64 6.41
C TYR A 193 3.61 -7.85 7.65
N TRP A 194 3.01 -8.50 8.66
CA TRP A 194 2.59 -7.83 9.90
C TRP A 194 3.79 -7.31 10.70
N GLU A 195 4.85 -8.10 10.85
CA GLU A 195 6.08 -7.67 11.52
C GLU A 195 6.72 -6.44 10.85
N THR A 196 6.58 -6.33 9.53
CA THR A 196 7.04 -5.14 8.80
C THR A 196 6.20 -3.93 9.16
N LEU A 197 4.87 -4.03 9.08
CA LEU A 197 3.97 -2.92 9.42
C LEU A 197 4.11 -2.47 10.88
N TYR A 198 4.28 -3.41 11.81
CA TYR A 198 4.51 -3.06 13.21
C TYR A 198 5.86 -2.37 13.42
N SER A 199 6.91 -2.78 12.69
CA SER A 199 8.22 -2.15 12.80
C SER A 199 8.29 -0.75 12.16
N SER A 200 7.33 -0.38 11.30
CA SER A 200 7.31 0.94 10.67
C SER A 200 6.79 2.06 11.58
N VAL A 201 6.52 1.74 12.84
CA VAL A 201 6.11 2.70 13.88
C VAL A 201 7.08 3.88 14.05
N HIS A 202 8.36 3.67 13.76
CA HIS A 202 9.41 4.70 13.84
C HIS A 202 9.67 5.44 12.51
N VAL A 203 8.87 5.18 11.48
CA VAL A 203 9.02 5.82 10.15
C VAL A 203 8.25 7.15 10.10
N GLY A 204 7.32 7.39 11.03
CA GLY A 204 6.56 8.63 11.15
C GLY A 204 5.19 8.39 11.79
N PRO A 205 4.43 9.46 12.09
CA PRO A 205 3.07 9.35 12.61
C PRO A 205 2.15 8.60 11.63
N ILE A 206 1.15 7.91 12.17
CA ILE A 206 0.28 6.99 11.43
C ILE A 206 -1.17 7.42 11.58
N LEU A 207 -1.82 7.72 10.46
CA LEU A 207 -3.26 7.97 10.38
C LEU A 207 -3.97 6.75 9.79
N ILE A 208 -5.00 6.27 10.46
CA ILE A 208 -5.73 5.06 10.06
C ILE A 208 -7.21 5.39 9.94
N PHE A 209 -7.81 5.01 8.82
CA PHE A 209 -9.25 5.12 8.57
C PHE A 209 -9.87 3.73 8.46
N CYS A 210 -10.98 3.52 9.16
CA CYS A 210 -11.79 2.31 9.04
C CYS A 210 -13.29 2.60 9.17
N SER A 211 -14.11 1.65 8.71
CA SER A 211 -15.56 1.69 8.86
C SER A 211 -16.07 0.43 9.54
N GLU A 212 -17.11 0.55 10.38
CA GLU A 212 -17.72 -0.59 11.09
C GLU A 212 -18.33 -1.64 10.14
N ASP A 213 -18.81 -1.20 8.97
CA ASP A 213 -19.43 -2.01 7.92
C ASP A 213 -18.45 -2.48 6.82
N ASP A 214 -17.15 -2.29 7.01
CA ASP A 214 -16.13 -2.75 6.05
C ASP A 214 -15.89 -4.27 6.17
N GLU A 215 -16.45 -5.05 5.24
CA GLU A 215 -16.30 -6.52 5.22
C GLU A 215 -14.91 -6.99 4.76
N LEU A 216 -14.19 -6.17 4.00
CA LEU A 216 -12.89 -6.54 3.41
C LEU A 216 -11.72 -6.21 4.34
N ALA A 217 -11.84 -5.12 5.10
CA ALA A 217 -10.92 -4.74 6.16
C ALA A 217 -11.71 -4.59 7.47
N PRO A 218 -12.05 -5.71 8.14
CA PRO A 218 -12.87 -5.68 9.35
C PRO A 218 -12.37 -4.65 10.35
N CYS A 219 -13.26 -3.76 10.81
CA CYS A 219 -12.89 -2.67 11.73
C CYS A 219 -12.12 -3.18 12.95
N SER A 220 -12.48 -4.36 13.47
CA SER A 220 -11.79 -4.99 14.59
C SER A 220 -10.32 -5.31 14.28
N ALA A 221 -10.01 -5.79 13.07
CA ALA A 221 -8.65 -6.06 12.63
C ALA A 221 -7.84 -4.76 12.50
N VAL A 222 -8.43 -3.72 11.90
CA VAL A 222 -7.77 -2.41 11.75
C VAL A 222 -7.56 -1.72 13.10
N GLN A 223 -8.53 -1.80 14.01
CA GLN A 223 -8.39 -1.29 15.38
C GLN A 223 -7.33 -2.06 16.18
N ASN A 224 -7.24 -3.37 16.01
CA ASN A 224 -6.17 -4.17 16.63
C ASN A 224 -4.79 -3.76 16.10
N PHE A 225 -4.68 -3.49 14.79
CA PHE A 225 -3.46 -2.95 14.19
C PHE A 225 -3.08 -1.60 14.82
N GLY A 226 -4.02 -0.65 14.89
CA GLY A 226 -3.79 0.66 15.51
C GLY A 226 -3.40 0.56 16.99
N ARG A 227 -4.09 -0.29 17.76
CA ARG A 227 -3.74 -0.54 19.17
C ARG A 227 -2.33 -1.11 19.30
N ARG A 228 -1.96 -2.07 18.46
CA ARG A 228 -0.64 -2.68 18.50
C ARG A 228 0.47 -1.68 18.16
N LEU A 229 0.23 -0.77 17.23
CA LEU A 229 1.17 0.31 16.93
C LEU A 229 1.35 1.28 18.12
N LEU A 230 0.26 1.63 18.82
CA LEU A 230 0.33 2.44 20.05
C LEU A 230 1.13 1.72 21.15
N GLU A 231 0.89 0.43 21.37
CA GLU A 231 1.65 -0.40 22.33
C GLU A 231 3.15 -0.45 22.02
N LEU A 232 3.52 -0.33 20.75
CA LEU A 232 4.91 -0.28 20.28
C LEU A 232 5.53 1.13 20.34
N GLY A 233 4.82 2.11 20.93
CA GLY A 233 5.28 3.49 21.09
C GLY A 233 5.05 4.40 19.89
N GLY A 234 4.11 4.04 19.01
CA GLY A 234 3.76 4.85 17.85
C GLY A 234 2.88 6.04 18.16
N ASP A 235 3.01 7.07 17.32
CA ASP A 235 2.02 8.13 17.20
C ASP A 235 0.96 7.69 16.19
N VAL A 236 -0.23 7.33 16.69
CA VAL A 236 -1.31 6.76 15.88
C VAL A 236 -2.61 7.51 16.14
N ASN A 237 -3.20 8.01 15.05
CA ASN A 237 -4.56 8.51 15.06
C ASN A 237 -5.46 7.57 14.26
N LEU A 238 -6.51 7.05 14.90
CA LEU A 238 -7.48 6.16 14.27
C LEU A 238 -8.84 6.86 14.18
N VAL A 239 -9.31 7.04 12.96
CA VAL A 239 -10.62 7.59 12.63
C VAL A 239 -11.53 6.45 12.21
N LYS A 240 -12.61 6.26 12.98
CA LYS A 240 -13.62 5.23 12.73
C LYS A 240 -14.93 5.86 12.28
N TRP A 241 -15.45 5.43 11.15
CA TRP A 241 -16.81 5.76 10.71
C TRP A 241 -17.81 4.67 11.06
N HIS A 242 -19.06 5.08 11.29
CA HIS A 242 -20.16 4.14 11.53
C HIS A 242 -20.54 3.40 10.23
N SER A 243 -20.56 4.11 9.11
CA SER A 243 -20.78 3.52 7.79
C SER A 243 -20.07 4.34 6.73
N SER A 244 -19.30 3.65 5.89
CA SER A 244 -18.58 4.20 4.75
C SER A 244 -18.20 3.03 3.84
N PRO A 245 -18.42 3.14 2.52
CA PRO A 245 -18.02 2.08 1.60
C PRO A 245 -16.52 1.80 1.68
N HIS A 246 -16.13 0.52 1.59
CA HIS A 246 -14.73 0.12 1.44
C HIS A 246 -14.09 0.86 0.27
N VAL A 247 -12.84 1.29 0.44
CA VAL A 247 -12.11 2.01 -0.62
C VAL A 247 -12.09 1.22 -1.93
N GLY A 248 -12.64 1.81 -3.00
CA GLY A 248 -12.87 1.17 -4.29
C GLY A 248 -14.31 0.75 -4.59
N THR A 249 -15.19 0.72 -3.59
CA THR A 249 -16.65 0.57 -3.77
C THR A 249 -17.32 1.89 -4.14
N LEU A 250 -16.68 3.02 -3.84
CA LEU A 250 -17.13 4.39 -4.19
C LEU A 250 -17.37 4.66 -5.69
N GLN A 251 -17.17 3.67 -6.58
CA GLN A 251 -17.40 3.80 -8.02
C GLN A 251 -18.24 2.67 -8.65
N ALA A 252 -18.89 1.80 -7.88
CA ALA A 252 -19.93 0.92 -8.46
C ALA A 252 -21.24 1.67 -8.76
N SER A 253 -21.31 2.94 -8.41
CA SER A 253 -22.48 3.81 -8.56
C SER A 253 -22.09 5.04 -9.39
N HIS A 254 -21.90 4.88 -10.70
CA HIS A 254 -22.14 5.88 -11.76
C HIS A 254 -21.89 5.27 -13.14
#